data_AF-A0A654ZXY4-F1
#
_entry.id   AF-A0A654ZXY4-F1
#
_cell.length_a   1.000
_cell.length_b   1.000
_cell.length_c   1.000
_cell.angle_alpha   90.00
_cell.angle_beta   90.00
_cell.angle_gamma   90.00
#
_symmetry.space_group_name_H-M   'P 1'
#
loop_
_entity.id
_entity.type
_entity.pdbx_description
1 polymer ?
#
loop_
_entity_poly.entity_id
_entity_poly.type
_entity_poly.pdbx_seq_one_letter_code
_entity_poly.pdbx_strand_id
1 'polypeptide(L)'
;MLEVIDRRRPVGQLRPLLAPGLVDSVLAVSRTAAGHQQGAAMLRRIRLTPAGPDTADTAAEVFGTYSRGDRIHAIACRVEQRPAGNETRWLMVALHIG
;
A
#
# COMPACT_ATOMS: atom_id res chain seq x y z
N MET A 1 -4.47 -2.22 3.65
CA MET A 1 -4.57 -1.16 2.63
C MET A 1 -5.62 -1.49 1.58
N LEU A 2 -5.54 -2.62 0.87
CA LEU A 2 -6.57 -3.06 -0.09
C LEU A 2 -8.00 -3.03 0.48
N GLU A 3 -8.20 -3.51 1.71
CA GLU A 3 -9.52 -3.48 2.36
C GLU A 3 -10.05 -2.06 2.67
N VAL A 4 -9.16 -1.09 2.85
CA VAL A 4 -9.55 0.32 3.04
C VAL A 4 -9.88 0.97 1.71
N ILE A 5 -9.12 0.64 0.65
CA ILE A 5 -9.45 1.02 -0.72
C ILE A 5 -10.84 0.48 -1.09
N ASP A 6 -11.17 -0.72 -0.63
CA ASP A 6 -12.50 -1.36 -0.76
C ASP A 6 -13.55 -0.81 0.22
N ARG A 7 -13.19 0.16 1.06
CA ARG A 7 -14.03 0.72 2.14
C ARG A 7 -14.58 -0.31 3.14
N ARG A 8 -14.01 -1.51 3.19
CA ARG A 8 -14.29 -2.54 4.20
C ARG A 8 -13.60 -2.26 5.54
N ARG A 9 -12.67 -1.31 5.56
CA ARG A 9 -12.08 -0.76 6.79
C ARG A 9 -12.02 0.78 6.75
N PRO A 10 -12.09 1.45 7.92
CA PRO A 10 -11.96 2.90 8.01
C PRO A 10 -10.59 3.40 7.52
N VAL A 11 -10.58 4.48 6.75
CA VAL A 11 -9.33 5.05 6.21
C VAL A 11 -8.39 5.62 7.26
N GLY A 12 -8.93 5.97 8.43
CA GLY A 12 -8.12 6.38 9.59
C GLY A 12 -7.10 5.31 10.02
N GLN A 13 -7.38 4.03 9.78
CA GLN A 13 -6.46 2.92 10.11
C GLN A 13 -5.23 2.87 9.20
N LEU A 14 -5.25 3.59 8.07
CA LEU A 14 -4.18 3.57 7.08
C LEU A 14 -3.19 4.72 7.27
N ARG A 15 -3.62 5.83 7.88
CA ARG A 15 -2.76 6.99 8.18
C ARG A 15 -1.46 6.64 8.91
N PRO A 16 -1.44 5.74 9.91
CA PRO A 16 -0.20 5.37 10.59
C PRO A 16 0.75 4.56 9.69
N LEU A 17 0.29 4.01 8.57
CA LEU A 17 1.08 3.14 7.70
C LEU A 17 1.65 3.86 6.47
N LEU A 18 1.26 5.11 6.23
CA LEU A 18 1.68 5.89 5.07
C LEU A 18 2.56 7.07 5.49
N ALA A 19 3.51 7.40 4.63
CA ALA A 19 4.11 8.72 4.65
C ALA A 19 3.01 9.80 4.45
N PRO A 20 3.12 10.97 5.10
CA PRO A 20 2.11 12.02 5.01
C PRO A 20 1.73 12.38 3.57
N GLY A 21 2.72 12.49 2.66
CA GLY A 21 2.50 12.83 1.25
C GLY A 21 1.78 11.76 0.43
N LEU A 22 1.62 10.53 0.94
CA LEU A 22 0.96 9.43 0.23
C LEU A 22 -0.52 9.28 0.61
N VAL A 23 -0.95 9.87 1.73
CA VAL A 23 -2.32 9.72 2.26
C VAL A 23 -3.37 10.21 1.27
N ASP A 24 -3.16 11.40 0.69
CA ASP A 24 -4.12 12.01 -0.23
C ASP A 24 -4.23 11.25 -1.56
N SER A 25 -3.13 10.70 -2.07
CA SER A 25 -3.12 9.85 -3.26
C SER A 25 -3.92 8.56 -3.03
N VAL A 26 -3.74 7.89 -1.90
CA VAL A 26 -4.51 6.67 -1.56
C VAL A 26 -5.99 6.98 -1.38
N LEU A 27 -6.32 8.12 -0.77
CA LEU A 27 -7.70 8.60 -0.64
C LEU A 27 -8.33 8.86 -2.02
N ALA A 28 -7.60 9.46 -2.95
CA ALA A 28 -8.06 9.69 -4.33
C ALA A 28 -8.35 8.37 -5.05
N VAL A 29 -7.42 7.40 -5.00
CA VAL A 29 -7.61 6.07 -5.61
C VAL A 29 -8.81 5.36 -5.00
N SER A 30 -8.97 5.40 -3.67
CA SER A 30 -10.10 4.77 -2.97
C SER A 30 -11.46 5.31 -3.44
N ARG A 31 -11.55 6.61 -3.78
CA ARG A 31 -12.78 7.20 -4.35
C ARG A 31 -13.08 6.68 -5.75
N THR A 32 -12.06 6.52 -6.60
CA THR A 32 -12.24 5.99 -7.97
C THR A 32 -12.59 4.49 -8.00
N ALA A 33 -12.03 3.72 -7.06
CA ALA A 33 -12.30 2.29 -6.94
C ALA A 33 -13.74 2.00 -6.45
N ALA A 34 -14.34 2.91 -5.67
CA ALA A 34 -15.68 2.76 -5.11
C ALA A 34 -16.81 2.68 -6.16
N GLY A 35 -16.56 3.11 -7.40
CA GLY A 35 -17.54 3.01 -8.50
C GLY A 35 -17.61 1.62 -9.14
N HIS A 36 -16.63 0.75 -8.90
CA HIS A 36 -16.52 -0.54 -9.58
C HIS A 36 -16.89 -1.68 -8.61
N GLN A 37 -18.08 -2.26 -8.79
CA GLN A 37 -18.63 -3.41 -8.03
C GLN A 37 -17.85 -4.71 -8.32
N GLN A 38 -16.53 -4.70 -8.20
CA GLN A 38 -15.66 -5.82 -8.58
C GLN A 38 -15.40 -6.79 -7.41
N GLY A 39 -16.13 -6.70 -6.29
CA GLY A 39 -15.91 -7.60 -5.14
C GLY A 39 -14.68 -7.26 -4.30
N ALA A 40 -14.30 -8.14 -3.37
CA ALA A 40 -13.17 -7.93 -2.47
C ALA A 40 -11.83 -8.15 -3.15
N ALA A 41 -10.88 -7.25 -2.90
CA ALA A 41 -9.49 -7.47 -3.24
C ALA A 41 -8.91 -8.59 -2.37
N MET A 42 -8.56 -9.70 -3.00
CA MET A 42 -7.91 -10.83 -2.35
C MET A 42 -6.45 -10.90 -2.77
N LEU A 43 -5.55 -10.75 -1.81
CA LEU A 43 -4.12 -10.84 -2.05
C LEU A 43 -3.75 -12.25 -2.54
N ARG A 44 -2.92 -12.33 -3.60
CA ARG A 44 -2.53 -13.61 -4.21
C ARG A 44 -1.06 -13.93 -3.97
N ARG A 45 -0.18 -12.99 -4.30
CA ARG A 45 1.26 -13.18 -4.18
C ARG A 45 1.91 -11.87 -3.77
N ILE A 46 2.87 -11.95 -2.86
CA ILE A 46 3.77 -10.86 -2.49
C ILE A 46 5.21 -11.35 -2.63
N ARG A 47 6.06 -10.43 -3.06
CA ARG A 47 7.51 -10.48 -3.00
C ARG A 47 8.01 -9.19 -2.35
N LEU A 48 9.07 -9.34 -1.58
CA LEU A 48 9.77 -8.25 -0.91
C LEU A 48 11.23 -8.34 -1.33
N THR A 49 11.83 -7.20 -1.65
CA THR A 49 13.27 -7.09 -1.94
C THR A 49 13.82 -5.84 -1.27
N PRO A 50 15.08 -5.85 -0.81
CA PRO A 50 15.80 -4.63 -0.46
C PRO A 50 15.68 -3.57 -1.57
N ALA A 51 15.50 -2.30 -1.20
CA ALA A 51 15.36 -1.22 -2.19
C ALA A 51 16.70 -0.79 -2.82
N GLY A 52 17.82 -1.22 -2.23
CA GLY A 52 19.17 -0.99 -2.72
C GLY A 52 20.20 -1.53 -1.72
N PRO A 53 21.48 -1.66 -2.12
CA PRO A 53 22.53 -2.17 -1.25
C PRO A 53 22.70 -1.35 0.04
N ASP A 54 22.67 -0.02 -0.08
CA ASP A 54 22.90 0.90 1.04
C ASP A 54 21.68 1.10 1.96
N THR A 55 20.51 0.62 1.53
CA THR A 55 19.25 0.79 2.25
C THR A 55 18.61 -0.54 2.61
N ALA A 56 19.37 -1.65 2.57
CA ALA A 56 18.80 -2.99 2.69
C ALA A 56 18.03 -3.21 4.01
N ASP A 57 18.49 -2.59 5.09
CA ASP A 57 17.88 -2.71 6.42
C ASP A 57 16.80 -1.64 6.68
N THR A 58 16.73 -0.60 5.86
CA THR A 58 15.90 0.59 6.12
C THR A 58 14.90 0.89 5.02
N ALA A 59 14.96 0.21 3.88
CA ALA A 59 14.04 0.36 2.77
C ALA A 59 13.86 -0.96 2.00
N ALA A 60 12.60 -1.25 1.64
CA ALA A 60 12.26 -2.42 0.84
C ALA A 60 11.20 -2.08 -0.20
N GLU A 61 11.35 -2.70 -1.38
CA GLU A 61 10.36 -2.69 -2.44
C GLU A 61 9.49 -3.94 -2.32
N VAL A 62 8.18 -3.73 -2.37
CA VAL A 62 7.15 -4.75 -2.29
C VAL A 62 6.45 -4.83 -3.63
N PHE A 63 6.33 -6.03 -4.19
CA PHE A 63 5.62 -6.28 -5.43
C PHE A 63 4.64 -7.42 -5.24
N GLY A 64 3.46 -7.31 -5.83
CA GLY A 64 2.47 -8.34 -5.69
C GLY A 64 1.34 -8.24 -6.68
N THR A 65 0.44 -9.21 -6.55
CA THR A 65 -0.81 -9.25 -7.29
C THR A 65 -1.96 -9.52 -6.36
N TYR A 66 -3.11 -8.93 -6.66
CA TYR A 66 -4.38 -9.21 -6.00
C TYR A 66 -5.45 -9.48 -7.04
N SER A 67 -6.43 -10.32 -6.70
CA SER A 67 -7.62 -10.50 -7.53
C SER A 67 -8.73 -9.61 -7.04
N ARG A 68 -9.51 -9.04 -7.95
CA ARG A 68 -10.75 -8.30 -7.66
C ARG A 68 -11.78 -8.72 -8.70
N GLY A 69 -12.72 -9.56 -8.30
CA GLY A 69 -13.69 -10.17 -9.20
C GLY A 69 -12.99 -11.20 -10.09
N ASP A 70 -13.20 -11.10 -11.39
CA ASP A 70 -12.58 -11.95 -12.42
C ASP A 70 -11.20 -11.44 -12.89
N ARG A 71 -10.73 -10.30 -12.36
CA ARG A 71 -9.47 -9.66 -12.79
C ARG A 71 -8.34 -9.83 -11.79
N ILE A 72 -7.13 -9.93 -12.32
CA ILE A 72 -5.88 -9.86 -11.57
C ILE A 72 -5.26 -8.49 -11.80
N HIS A 73 -4.85 -7.87 -10.70
CA HIS A 73 -4.25 -6.54 -10.64
C HIS A 73 -2.85 -6.62 -10.04
N ALA A 74 -2.00 -5.68 -10.43
CA ALA A 74 -0.67 -5.53 -9.87
C ALA A 74 -0.66 -4.47 -8.78
N ILE A 75 0.23 -4.65 -7.81
CA ILE A 75 0.52 -3.66 -6.79
C ILE A 75 2.03 -3.60 -6.57
N ALA A 76 2.55 -2.39 -6.49
CA ALA A 76 3.94 -2.15 -6.13
C ALA A 76 3.99 -1.04 -5.08
N CYS A 77 4.78 -1.21 -4.04
CA CYS A 77 5.00 -0.15 -3.07
C CYS A 77 6.41 -0.19 -2.51
N ARG A 78 6.86 0.96 -2.04
CA ARG A 78 8.11 1.09 -1.31
C ARG A 78 7.79 1.36 0.15
N VAL A 79 8.47 0.67 1.05
CA VAL A 79 8.43 0.93 2.49
C VAL A 79 9.78 1.39 2.98
N GLU A 80 9.80 2.35 3.88
CA GLU A 80 11.01 2.88 4.50
C GLU A 80 10.83 3.05 6.00
N GLN A 81 11.90 2.83 6.74
CA GLN A 81 12.03 3.23 8.12
C GLN A 81 12.10 4.75 8.21
N ARG A 82 11.14 5.37 8.90
CA ARG A 82 11.07 6.82 9.12
C ARG A 82 10.95 7.14 10.61
N PRO A 83 11.59 8.23 11.08
CA PRO A 83 11.40 8.70 12.45
C PRO A 83 9.94 9.01 12.74
N ALA A 84 9.45 8.60 13.90
CA ALA A 84 8.11 8.89 14.38
C ALA A 84 8.13 9.08 15.90
N GLY A 85 8.30 10.32 16.33
CA GLY A 85 8.56 10.61 17.73
C GLY A 85 9.90 10.02 18.16
N ASN A 86 9.88 9.19 19.20
CA ASN A 86 11.08 8.58 19.79
C ASN A 86 11.42 7.20 19.19
N GLU A 87 10.63 6.73 18.23
CA GLU A 87 10.81 5.43 17.58
C GLU A 87 10.98 5.57 16.07
N THR A 88 11.45 4.48 15.44
CA THR A 88 11.46 4.36 13.98
C THR A 88 10.35 3.40 13.58
N ARG A 89 9.59 3.77 12.55
CA ARG A 89 8.49 2.96 12.03
C ARG A 89 8.63 2.76 10.54
N TRP A 90 8.18 1.60 10.07
CA TRP A 90 8.03 1.37 8.64
C TRP A 90 6.81 2.12 8.12
N LEU A 91 7.03 2.98 7.13
CA LEU A 91 5.98 3.68 6.41
C LEU A 91 6.06 3.32 4.93
N MET A 92 4.91 3.18 4.30
CA MET A 92 4.82 3.16 2.86
C MET A 92 5.06 4.57 2.32
N VAL A 93 6.07 4.72 1.46
CA VAL A 93 6.50 6.03 0.93
C VAL A 93 6.13 6.22 -0.54
N ALA A 94 5.88 5.12 -1.26
CA ALA A 94 5.40 5.12 -2.63
C ALA A 94 4.42 3.97 -2.83
N LEU A 95 3.41 4.16 -3.68
CA LEU A 95 2.42 3.14 -4.02
C LEU A 95 1.99 3.30 -5.48
N HIS A 96 1.93 2.17 -6.18
CA HIS A 96 1.35 2.03 -7.49
C HIS A 96 0.34 0.87 -7.50
N ILE A 97 -0.80 1.10 -8.14
CA ILE A 97 -1.88 0.13 -8.31
C ILE A 97 -2.24 0.13 -9.79
N GLY A 98 -2.20 -1.05 -10.41
CA GLY A 98 -2.52 -1.28 -11.82
C GLY A 98 -3.81 -2.06 -12.05
#